data_AF-A0A0L0VV32-F1
#
_entry.id   AF-A0A0L0VV32-F1
#
_cell.length_a   1.000
_cell.length_b   1.000
_cell.length_c   1.000
_cell.angle_alpha   90.00
_cell.angle_beta   90.00
_cell.angle_gamma   90.00
#
_symmetry.space_group_name_H-M   'P 1'
#
loop_
_entity.id
_entity.type
_entity.pdbx_description
1 polymer ?
#
loop_
_entity_poly.entity_id
_entity_poly.type
_entity_poly.pdbx_seq_one_letter_code
_entity_poly.pdbx_strand_id
1 'polypeptide(L)'
;MAANLKYSGQANITAHVCQNKPEANIQMFRKSFIAWNNNSCKHLVAIIKFHPFATMEPSLKARYQHLAHHLIAQTAYQNPNNSNGPANSGKMFSLGWQKAFEEKTKICITGITGKVSFNRAAYEDLQTHVPTVNTFIGEQFKNLSQPLYDEVREQHHALDAPGLAPHFERDPDGFTCHLSYTLGNFANESHTNRDASPFSFVTWLPINKKTGDLIEGDLNWSVHGKRHFITILHFPLLALCHILA
;
A
#
# COMPACT_ATOMS: atom_id res chain seq x y z
N MET A 1 -10.93 24.38 6.50
CA MET A 1 -9.99 24.90 5.47
C MET A 1 -8.53 24.77 5.90
N ALA A 2 -8.11 25.33 7.05
CA ALA A 2 -6.73 25.20 7.55
C ALA A 2 -6.29 23.75 7.81
N ALA A 3 -7.15 22.92 8.43
CA ALA A 3 -6.85 21.50 8.67
C ALA A 3 -6.72 20.69 7.36
N ASN A 4 -7.54 20.98 6.36
CA ASN A 4 -7.42 20.37 5.03
C ASN A 4 -6.09 20.72 4.39
N LEU A 5 -5.73 22.01 4.38
CA LEU A 5 -4.46 22.48 3.83
C LEU A 5 -3.26 21.82 4.53
N LYS A 6 -3.29 21.71 5.86
CA LYS A 6 -2.25 21.04 6.65
C LYS A 6 -1.98 19.64 6.12
N TYR A 7 -3.01 18.79 6.01
CA TYR A 7 -2.80 17.38 5.74
C TYR A 7 -2.73 17.03 4.25
N SER A 8 -3.54 17.66 3.39
CA SER A 8 -3.61 17.29 1.97
C SER A 8 -2.72 18.16 1.05
N GLY A 9 -2.20 19.27 1.58
CA GLY A 9 -1.57 20.35 0.80
C GLY A 9 -2.57 21.16 -0.03
N GLN A 10 -3.87 20.92 0.10
CA GLN A 10 -4.92 21.55 -0.72
C GLN A 10 -6.03 22.14 0.16
N ALA A 11 -6.20 23.46 0.10
CA ALA A 11 -7.25 24.14 0.87
C ALA A 11 -8.68 23.78 0.41
N ASN A 12 -8.86 23.55 -0.90
CA ASN A 12 -10.16 23.35 -1.54
C ASN A 12 -10.54 21.88 -1.77
N ILE A 13 -9.86 20.93 -1.12
CA ILE A 13 -10.26 19.52 -1.20
C ILE A 13 -11.60 19.32 -0.46
N THR A 14 -12.51 18.57 -1.08
CA THR A 14 -13.82 18.24 -0.51
C THR A 14 -13.64 17.54 0.84
N ALA A 15 -14.36 17.99 1.87
CA ALA A 15 -14.42 17.30 3.14
C ALA A 15 -15.62 16.34 3.17
N HIS A 16 -15.38 15.11 3.62
CA HIS A 16 -16.40 14.12 3.91
C HIS A 16 -16.37 13.82 5.40
N VAL A 17 -17.55 13.68 6.00
CA VAL A 17 -17.67 13.25 7.40
C VAL A 17 -18.15 11.82 7.39
N CYS A 18 -17.36 10.92 7.96
CA CYS A 18 -17.68 9.50 8.03
C CYS A 18 -19.02 9.31 8.76
N GLN A 19 -19.85 8.41 8.22
CA GLN A 19 -21.15 8.08 8.80
C GLN A 19 -21.12 6.61 9.19
N ASN A 20 -21.31 6.32 10.48
CA ASN A 20 -21.46 4.96 10.97
C ASN A 20 -22.80 4.37 10.49
N LYS A 21 -22.83 3.90 9.24
CA LYS A 21 -23.98 3.29 8.58
C LYS A 21 -23.53 1.96 7.97
N PRO A 22 -23.45 0.89 8.77
CA PRO A 22 -22.94 -0.41 8.31
C PRO A 22 -23.76 -1.00 7.16
N GLU A 23 -25.03 -0.60 7.04
CA GLU A 23 -25.96 -1.03 5.97
C GLU A 23 -25.77 -0.25 4.66
N ALA A 24 -24.97 0.82 4.65
CA ALA A 24 -24.80 1.65 3.46
C ALA A 24 -23.98 0.91 2.39
N ASN A 25 -24.44 0.98 1.14
CA ASN A 25 -23.68 0.44 0.02
C ASN A 25 -22.32 1.13 -0.07
N ILE A 26 -21.24 0.34 -0.12
CA ILE A 26 -19.89 0.83 -0.38
C ILE A 26 -19.89 1.47 -1.78
N GLN A 27 -19.52 2.76 -1.85
CA GLN A 27 -19.41 3.49 -3.09
C GLN A 27 -17.95 3.72 -3.44
N MET A 28 -17.59 3.51 -4.71
CA MET A 28 -16.28 3.92 -5.20
C MET A 28 -16.19 5.43 -5.32
N PHE A 29 -15.10 5.98 -4.82
CA PHE A 29 -14.80 7.39 -4.94
C PHE A 29 -14.10 7.66 -6.27
N ARG A 30 -14.71 8.50 -7.11
CA ARG A 30 -14.12 8.98 -8.37
C ARG A 30 -13.54 10.40 -8.24
N LYS A 31 -13.40 10.89 -7.01
CA LYS A 31 -12.93 12.24 -6.69
C LYS A 31 -12.05 12.18 -5.45
N SER A 32 -11.11 13.10 -5.36
CA SER A 32 -10.28 13.29 -4.17
C SER A 32 -11.08 13.98 -3.06
N PHE A 33 -10.91 13.53 -1.83
CA PHE A 33 -11.55 14.10 -0.64
C PHE A 33 -10.74 13.78 0.62
N ILE A 34 -11.03 14.50 1.70
CA ILE A 34 -10.51 14.23 3.04
C ILE A 34 -11.65 13.77 3.93
N ALA A 35 -11.46 12.65 4.61
CA ALA A 35 -12.44 12.06 5.49
C ALA A 35 -12.12 12.45 6.95
N TRP A 36 -13.13 12.98 7.64
CA TRP A 36 -13.07 13.37 9.04
C TRP A 36 -14.04 12.54 9.85
N ASN A 37 -13.69 12.26 11.11
CA ASN A 37 -14.56 11.49 12.00
C ASN A 37 -15.88 12.21 12.29
N ASN A 38 -15.83 13.55 12.38
CA ASN A 38 -17.00 14.39 12.64
C ASN A 38 -16.78 15.81 12.10
N ASN A 39 -17.82 16.64 12.21
CA ASN A 39 -17.82 18.03 11.72
C ASN A 39 -16.74 18.92 12.36
N SER A 40 -16.18 18.57 13.52
CA SER A 40 -15.12 19.37 14.15
C SER A 40 -13.82 19.38 13.35
N CYS A 41 -13.64 18.43 12.43
CA CYS A 41 -12.41 18.25 11.63
C CYS A 41 -11.14 18.18 12.49
N LYS A 42 -11.24 17.65 13.72
CA LYS A 42 -10.11 17.45 14.63
C LYS A 42 -9.44 16.09 14.47
N HIS A 43 -10.22 15.08 14.09
CA HIS A 43 -9.75 13.70 13.95
C HIS A 43 -9.82 13.28 12.49
N LEU A 44 -8.64 13.24 11.85
CA LEU A 44 -8.47 12.78 10.48
C LEU A 44 -8.74 11.27 10.42
N VAL A 45 -9.55 10.84 9.46
CA VAL A 45 -9.80 9.42 9.19
C VAL A 45 -8.98 8.96 7.99
N ALA A 46 -9.06 9.69 6.87
CA ALA A 46 -8.33 9.34 5.66
C ALA A 46 -8.13 10.54 4.74
N ILE A 47 -7.09 10.47 3.90
CA ILE A 47 -6.87 11.37 2.77
C ILE A 47 -6.93 10.52 1.52
N ILE A 48 -7.87 10.82 0.63
CA ILE A 48 -8.09 10.04 -0.60
C ILE A 48 -7.80 10.96 -1.78
N LYS A 49 -6.83 10.56 -2.62
CA LYS A 49 -6.57 11.21 -3.91
C LYS A 49 -6.85 10.24 -5.05
N PHE A 50 -7.71 10.67 -5.97
CA PHE A 50 -8.02 9.92 -7.19
C PHE A 50 -7.20 10.46 -8.36
N HIS A 51 -6.42 9.57 -8.99
CA HIS A 51 -5.55 9.90 -10.11
C HIS A 51 -5.92 9.04 -11.33
N PRO A 52 -6.73 9.54 -12.28
CA PRO A 52 -7.09 8.78 -13.46
C PRO A 52 -5.88 8.61 -14.39
N PHE A 53 -5.54 7.36 -14.75
CA PHE A 53 -4.41 7.09 -15.66
C PHE A 53 -4.58 7.70 -17.04
N ALA A 54 -5.82 7.81 -17.53
CA ALA A 54 -6.13 8.43 -18.82
C ALA A 54 -5.63 9.88 -18.96
N THR A 55 -5.46 10.61 -17.85
CA THR A 55 -4.94 11.99 -17.86
C THR A 55 -3.61 12.11 -17.11
N MET A 56 -2.98 11.00 -16.77
CA MET A 56 -1.70 10.99 -16.07
C MET A 56 -0.55 11.21 -17.06
N GLU A 57 0.45 11.98 -16.63
CA GLU A 57 1.66 12.20 -17.43
C GLU A 57 2.35 10.86 -17.74
N PRO A 58 2.81 10.63 -18.99
CA PRO A 58 3.35 9.35 -19.42
C PRO A 58 4.49 8.80 -18.55
N SER A 59 5.45 9.63 -18.13
CA SER A 59 6.58 9.20 -17.29
C SER A 59 6.12 8.77 -15.89
N LEU A 60 5.17 9.48 -15.27
CA LEU A 60 4.57 9.07 -14.01
C LEU A 60 3.79 7.76 -14.15
N LYS A 61 3.03 7.62 -15.24
CA LYS A 61 2.32 6.37 -15.54
C LYS A 61 3.27 5.19 -15.72
N ALA A 62 4.41 5.40 -16.40
CA ALA A 62 5.44 4.38 -16.55
C ALA A 62 6.03 3.92 -15.21
N ARG A 63 6.17 4.81 -14.22
CA ARG A 63 6.61 4.44 -12.86
C ARG A 63 5.58 3.60 -12.12
N TYR A 64 4.28 3.92 -12.26
CA TYR A 64 3.21 3.05 -11.75
C TYR A 64 3.18 1.69 -12.44
N GLN A 65 3.43 1.65 -13.75
CA GLN A 65 3.53 0.41 -14.52
C GLN A 65 4.71 -0.44 -14.03
N HIS A 66 5.87 0.17 -13.82
CA HIS A 66 7.05 -0.50 -13.27
C HIS A 66 6.78 -1.06 -11.87
N LEU A 67 6.15 -0.28 -10.99
CA LEU A 67 5.73 -0.75 -9.67
C LEU A 67 4.82 -1.99 -9.75
N ALA A 68 3.82 -1.96 -10.64
CA ALA A 68 2.90 -3.09 -10.82
C ALA A 68 3.60 -4.35 -11.33
N HIS A 69 4.42 -4.21 -12.38
CA HIS A 69 5.20 -5.32 -12.94
C HIS A 69 6.18 -5.90 -11.92
N HIS A 70 6.88 -5.04 -11.17
CA HIS A 70 7.81 -5.47 -10.13
C HIS A 70 7.10 -6.31 -9.06
N LEU A 71 5.98 -5.84 -8.52
CA LEU A 71 5.22 -6.56 -7.49
C LEU A 71 4.67 -7.90 -7.99
N ILE A 72 4.23 -7.98 -9.24
CA ILE A 72 3.82 -9.25 -9.85
C ILE A 72 5.01 -10.19 -10.00
N ALA A 73 6.15 -9.71 -10.49
CA ALA A 73 7.35 -10.52 -10.64
C ALA A 73 7.83 -11.10 -9.30
N GLN A 74 7.71 -10.34 -8.21
CA GLN A 74 8.02 -10.84 -6.86
C GLN A 74 7.20 -12.09 -6.51
N THR A 75 5.94 -12.20 -6.96
CA THR A 75 5.09 -13.37 -6.65
C THR A 75 5.62 -14.70 -7.18
N ALA A 76 6.48 -14.69 -8.20
CA ALA A 76 7.13 -15.89 -8.73
C ALA A 76 8.07 -16.53 -7.70
N TYR A 77 8.59 -15.75 -6.74
CA TYR A 77 9.54 -16.19 -5.72
C TYR A 77 8.91 -16.36 -4.34
N GLN A 78 7.62 -16.09 -4.20
CA GLN A 78 6.91 -16.07 -2.92
C GLN A 78 5.72 -17.02 -2.93
N ASN A 79 5.25 -17.43 -1.76
CA ASN A 79 3.91 -17.98 -1.61
C ASN A 79 3.01 -16.89 -1.02
N PRO A 80 1.70 -16.92 -1.32
CA PRO A 80 0.76 -16.06 -0.61
C PRO A 80 0.84 -16.28 0.90
N ASN A 81 0.65 -15.22 1.67
CA ASN A 81 0.56 -15.26 3.12
C ASN A 81 -0.73 -15.99 3.51
N ASN A 82 -0.60 -17.10 4.23
CA ASN A 82 -1.72 -17.94 4.64
C ASN A 82 -2.25 -17.61 6.06
N SER A 83 -1.60 -16.71 6.79
CA SER A 83 -1.88 -16.44 8.21
C SER A 83 -2.81 -15.26 8.48
N ASN A 84 -3.51 -14.75 7.47
CA ASN A 84 -4.41 -13.61 7.67
C ASN A 84 -5.82 -14.09 8.00
N GLY A 85 -6.12 -14.26 9.30
CA GLY A 85 -7.42 -14.75 9.80
C GLY A 85 -8.64 -14.04 9.21
N PRO A 86 -8.62 -12.70 9.00
CA PRO A 86 -9.74 -11.98 8.38
C PRO A 86 -9.85 -12.11 6.85
N ALA A 87 -8.95 -12.80 6.15
CA ALA A 87 -8.96 -12.85 4.69
C ALA A 87 -10.15 -13.63 4.13
N ASN A 88 -11.00 -12.94 3.37
CA ASN A 88 -12.17 -13.52 2.71
C ASN A 88 -11.90 -13.89 1.25
N SER A 89 -11.02 -13.17 0.56
CA SER A 89 -10.70 -13.41 -0.85
C SER A 89 -9.32 -12.88 -1.22
N GLY A 90 -8.83 -13.27 -2.41
CA GLY A 90 -7.56 -12.80 -2.96
C GLY A 90 -6.32 -13.44 -2.34
N LYS A 91 -5.16 -12.86 -2.61
CA LYS A 91 -3.84 -13.31 -2.15
C LYS A 91 -3.05 -12.12 -1.65
N MET A 92 -2.44 -12.24 -0.48
CA MET A 92 -1.53 -11.24 0.08
C MET A 92 -0.10 -11.76 -0.02
N PHE A 93 0.84 -10.85 -0.24
CA PHE A 93 2.27 -11.08 -0.36
C PHE A 93 3.01 -10.01 0.44
N SER A 94 4.29 -10.24 0.68
CA SER A 94 5.12 -9.33 1.45
C SER A 94 6.49 -9.13 0.81
N LEU A 95 7.00 -7.90 0.84
CA LEU A 95 8.34 -7.52 0.40
C LEU A 95 9.05 -6.76 1.53
N GLY A 96 10.37 -6.90 1.62
CA GLY A 96 11.17 -6.32 2.69
C GLY A 96 11.23 -7.15 3.98
N TRP A 97 11.65 -6.48 5.04
CA TRP A 97 11.88 -7.00 6.37
C TRP A 97 10.65 -6.84 7.24
N GLN A 98 10.27 -7.90 7.94
CA GLN A 98 9.29 -7.82 9.01
C GLN A 98 9.82 -8.59 10.22
N LYS A 99 9.80 -7.95 11.39
CA LYS A 99 10.05 -8.64 12.65
C LYS A 99 8.93 -9.65 12.88
N ALA A 100 9.32 -10.87 13.15
CA ALA A 100 8.39 -11.92 13.48
C ALA A 100 7.74 -11.64 14.86
N PHE A 101 6.41 -11.71 14.93
CA PHE A 101 5.64 -11.39 16.15
C PHE A 101 5.69 -12.52 17.18
N GLU A 102 5.86 -13.76 16.72
CA GLU A 102 5.89 -14.96 17.56
C GLU A 102 7.33 -15.30 17.97
N GLU A 103 7.49 -15.74 19.23
CA GLU A 103 8.77 -16.22 19.73
C GLU A 103 9.30 -17.37 18.85
N LYS A 104 10.58 -17.34 18.48
CA LYS A 104 11.26 -18.35 17.64
C LYS A 104 10.76 -18.43 16.18
N THR A 105 10.00 -17.46 15.70
CA THR A 105 9.69 -17.35 14.26
C THR A 105 10.77 -16.57 13.51
N LYS A 106 10.92 -16.87 12.21
CA LYS A 106 11.99 -16.33 11.38
C LYS A 106 11.71 -14.87 11.00
N ILE A 107 12.76 -14.07 10.98
CA ILE A 107 12.80 -12.76 10.29
C ILE A 107 12.39 -12.99 8.83
N CYS A 108 11.44 -12.19 8.33
CA CYS A 108 10.90 -12.42 6.99
C CYS A 108 11.98 -12.15 5.93
N ILE A 109 12.42 -13.22 5.25
CA ILE A 109 13.13 -13.16 3.97
C ILE A 109 12.09 -13.52 2.93
N THR A 110 11.88 -12.64 1.96
CA THR A 110 10.70 -12.64 1.10
C THR A 110 10.74 -13.76 0.06
N GLY A 111 11.93 -14.13 -0.42
CA GLY A 111 12.10 -15.24 -1.36
C GLY A 111 12.06 -16.61 -0.69
N ILE A 112 11.28 -17.54 -1.24
CA ILE A 112 11.32 -18.96 -0.85
C ILE A 112 12.55 -19.61 -1.48
N THR A 113 13.43 -20.18 -0.65
CA THR A 113 14.71 -20.77 -1.07
C THR A 113 14.58 -21.66 -2.31
N GLY A 114 13.61 -22.57 -2.34
CA GLY A 114 13.41 -23.47 -3.48
C GLY A 114 12.99 -22.75 -4.78
N LYS A 115 12.20 -21.68 -4.68
CA LYS A 115 11.80 -20.87 -5.83
C LYS A 115 12.95 -19.99 -6.32
N VAL A 116 13.70 -19.40 -5.40
CA VAL A 116 14.89 -18.60 -5.71
C VAL A 116 15.98 -19.46 -6.34
N SER A 117 16.23 -20.67 -5.82
CA SER A 117 17.27 -21.56 -6.37
C SER A 117 17.00 -21.99 -7.81
N PHE A 118 15.74 -22.02 -8.24
CA PHE A 118 15.38 -22.34 -9.62
C PHE A 118 15.83 -21.27 -10.62
N ASN A 119 15.81 -20.00 -10.22
CA ASN A 119 16.29 -18.88 -11.04
C ASN A 119 16.88 -17.76 -10.19
N ARG A 120 18.07 -18.03 -9.64
CA ARG A 120 18.73 -17.12 -8.70
C ARG A 120 19.10 -15.79 -9.34
N ALA A 121 19.64 -15.81 -10.56
CA ALA A 121 20.06 -14.61 -11.26
C ALA A 121 18.89 -13.64 -11.50
N ALA A 122 17.72 -14.15 -11.94
CA ALA A 122 16.55 -13.30 -12.13
C ALA A 122 15.95 -12.78 -10.81
N TYR A 123 16.08 -13.54 -9.71
CA TYR A 123 15.69 -13.04 -8.39
C TYR A 123 16.62 -11.91 -7.93
N GLU A 124 17.94 -12.08 -8.07
CA GLU A 124 18.94 -11.08 -7.71
C GLU A 124 18.76 -9.80 -8.54
N ASP A 125 18.57 -9.92 -9.85
CA ASP A 125 18.21 -8.79 -10.74
C ASP A 125 16.94 -8.09 -10.26
N LEU A 126 15.88 -8.85 -9.95
CA LEU A 126 14.63 -8.30 -9.43
C LEU A 126 14.83 -7.52 -8.12
N GLN A 127 15.73 -7.97 -7.22
CA GLN A 127 16.03 -7.24 -5.99
C GLN A 127 16.72 -5.89 -6.25
N THR A 128 17.49 -5.74 -7.34
CA THR A 128 18.14 -4.45 -7.66
C THR A 128 17.14 -3.33 -7.95
N HIS A 129 15.90 -3.66 -8.31
CA HIS A 129 14.83 -2.68 -8.54
C HIS A 129 14.08 -2.25 -7.27
N VAL A 130 14.28 -2.92 -6.13
CA VAL A 130 13.57 -2.63 -4.88
C VAL A 130 13.80 -1.19 -4.39
N PRO A 131 15.03 -0.63 -4.41
CA PRO A 131 15.26 0.77 -4.02
C PRO A 131 14.47 1.76 -4.88
N THR A 132 14.41 1.56 -6.20
CA THR A 132 13.62 2.41 -7.11
C THR A 132 12.13 2.36 -6.78
N VAL A 133 11.61 1.18 -6.46
CA VAL A 133 10.23 0.97 -6.00
C VAL A 133 9.98 1.68 -4.66
N ASN A 134 10.88 1.52 -3.69
CA ASN A 134 10.78 2.16 -2.37
C ASN A 134 10.73 3.69 -2.50
N THR A 135 11.65 4.28 -3.26
CA THR A 135 11.69 5.72 -3.55
C THR A 135 10.39 6.21 -4.17
N PHE A 136 9.87 5.50 -5.17
CA PHE A 136 8.62 5.88 -5.83
C PHE A 136 7.42 5.86 -4.88
N ILE A 137 7.28 4.81 -4.06
CA ILE A 137 6.21 4.72 -3.05
C ILE A 137 6.32 5.88 -2.06
N GLY A 138 7.54 6.19 -1.60
CA GLY A 138 7.80 7.29 -0.68
C GLY A 138 7.39 8.65 -1.26
N GLU A 139 7.73 8.90 -2.53
CA GLU A 139 7.28 10.09 -3.25
C GLU A 139 5.75 10.16 -3.36
N GLN A 140 5.07 9.05 -3.66
CA GLN A 140 3.60 9.05 -3.72
C GLN A 140 2.98 9.32 -2.34
N PHE A 141 3.58 8.82 -1.27
CA PHE A 141 3.12 9.10 0.09
C PHE A 141 3.34 10.58 0.46
N LYS A 142 4.54 11.14 0.20
CA LYS A 142 4.81 12.59 0.36
C LYS A 142 3.80 13.44 -0.42
N ASN A 143 3.52 13.07 -1.66
CA ASN A 143 2.56 13.77 -2.52
C ASN A 143 1.12 13.65 -2.00
N LEU A 144 0.76 12.53 -1.37
CA LEU A 144 -0.53 12.37 -0.71
C LEU A 144 -0.62 13.29 0.52
N SER A 145 0.39 13.22 1.40
CA SER A 145 0.49 14.01 2.63
C SER A 145 1.92 14.05 3.15
N GLN A 146 2.58 15.19 2.96
CA GLN A 146 3.93 15.43 3.49
C GLN A 146 4.00 15.27 5.02
N PRO A 147 3.09 15.87 5.84
CA PRO A 147 3.19 15.73 7.29
C PRO A 147 3.04 14.30 7.80
N LEU A 148 2.17 13.49 7.17
CA LEU A 148 2.01 12.09 7.57
C LEU A 148 3.20 11.23 7.15
N TYR A 149 3.78 11.52 5.98
CA TYR A 149 5.03 10.88 5.58
C TYR A 149 6.16 11.20 6.57
N ASP A 150 6.30 12.46 6.98
CA ASP A 150 7.35 12.89 7.93
C ASP A 150 7.17 12.22 9.29
N GLU A 151 5.94 12.14 9.81
CA GLU A 151 5.63 11.44 11.07
C GLU A 151 6.00 9.94 11.00
N VAL A 152 5.62 9.26 9.92
CA VAL A 152 5.96 7.85 9.70
C VAL A 152 7.47 7.65 9.56
N ARG A 153 8.15 8.55 8.85
CA ARG A 153 9.60 8.54 8.70
C ARG A 153 10.28 8.69 10.06
N GLU A 154 9.90 9.68 10.87
CA GLU A 154 10.45 9.88 12.21
C GLU A 154 10.31 8.63 13.09
N GLN A 155 9.14 7.98 13.08
CA GLN A 155 8.92 6.72 13.79
C GLN A 155 9.83 5.60 13.28
N HIS A 156 9.97 5.46 11.95
CA HIS A 156 10.85 4.47 11.33
C HIS A 156 12.32 4.67 11.75
N HIS A 157 12.80 5.91 11.75
CA HIS A 157 14.16 6.26 12.20
C HIS A 157 14.37 5.97 13.69
N ALA A 158 13.38 6.28 14.54
CA ALA A 158 13.46 6.03 15.97
C ALA A 158 13.57 4.54 16.32
N LEU A 159 13.05 3.66 15.45
CA LEU A 159 13.11 2.20 15.62
C LEU A 159 14.44 1.58 15.18
N ASP A 160 15.32 2.35 14.53
CA ASP A 160 16.53 1.85 13.89
C ASP A 160 16.25 0.65 12.96
N ALA A 161 15.13 0.73 12.23
CA ALA A 161 14.72 -0.31 11.30
C ALA A 161 15.50 -0.22 9.99
N PRO A 162 15.73 -1.35 9.29
CA PRO A 162 16.31 -1.33 7.96
C PRO A 162 15.35 -0.69 6.95
N GLY A 163 15.87 -0.16 5.85
CA GLY A 163 15.01 0.28 4.75
C GLY A 163 14.37 -0.88 3.99
N LEU A 164 13.39 -0.58 3.15
CA LEU A 164 12.91 -1.49 2.11
C LEU A 164 13.96 -1.55 1.00
N ALA A 165 15.02 -2.30 1.28
CA ALA A 165 16.16 -2.46 0.42
C ALA A 165 16.65 -3.91 0.46
N PRO A 166 17.40 -4.35 -0.56
CA PRO A 166 18.18 -5.57 -0.47
C PRO A 166 19.10 -5.52 0.75
N HIS A 167 19.40 -6.69 1.34
CA HIS A 167 20.38 -6.84 2.43
C HIS A 167 20.06 -6.15 3.77
N PHE A 168 18.86 -5.57 3.94
CA PHE A 168 18.43 -4.97 5.20
C PHE A 168 19.34 -3.82 5.67
N GLU A 169 19.84 -3.04 4.73
CA GLU A 169 20.65 -1.87 5.03
C GLU A 169 19.78 -0.73 5.57
N ARG A 170 20.35 0.12 6.43
CA ARG A 170 19.67 1.34 6.89
C ARG A 170 19.55 2.31 5.73
N ASP A 171 18.35 2.86 5.54
CA ASP A 171 18.08 3.91 4.56
C ASP A 171 17.81 5.23 5.31
N PRO A 172 18.69 6.25 5.23
CA PRO A 172 18.47 7.56 5.85
C PRO A 172 17.19 8.27 5.37
N ASP A 173 16.71 7.92 4.18
CA ASP A 173 15.44 8.40 3.61
C ASP A 173 14.33 7.35 3.69
N GLY A 174 14.61 6.24 4.37
CA GLY A 174 13.69 5.16 4.64
C GLY A 174 12.50 5.62 5.47
N PHE A 175 11.34 5.08 5.12
CA PHE A 175 10.07 5.28 5.81
C PHE A 175 9.32 3.96 6.01
N THR A 176 9.93 2.85 5.58
CA THR A 176 9.52 1.48 5.91
C THR A 176 10.65 0.50 5.69
N CYS A 177 10.50 -0.62 6.37
CA CYS A 177 11.23 -1.85 6.17
C CYS A 177 10.39 -2.90 5.41
N HIS A 178 9.07 -2.74 5.36
CA HIS A 178 8.10 -3.73 4.90
C HIS A 178 7.05 -3.16 3.94
N LEU A 179 6.65 -3.99 2.99
CA LEU A 179 5.58 -3.70 2.06
C LEU A 179 4.66 -4.92 1.98
N SER A 180 3.37 -4.74 2.25
CA SER A 180 2.36 -5.75 1.92
C SER A 180 1.70 -5.38 0.61
N TYR A 181 1.48 -6.36 -0.25
CA TYR A 181 0.73 -6.15 -1.47
C TYR A 181 -0.22 -7.30 -1.75
N THR A 182 -1.37 -6.97 -2.31
CA THR A 182 -2.42 -7.95 -2.55
C THR A 182 -2.76 -8.06 -4.02
N LEU A 183 -3.23 -9.23 -4.42
CA LEU A 183 -3.73 -9.52 -5.76
C LEU A 183 -5.05 -10.28 -5.62
N GLY A 184 -5.84 -10.37 -6.69
CA GLY A 184 -6.96 -11.30 -6.67
C GLY A 184 -8.29 -10.72 -6.16
N ASN A 185 -8.45 -9.39 -6.07
CA ASN A 185 -9.56 -8.75 -5.34
C ASN A 185 -9.57 -9.17 -3.88
N PHE A 186 -8.47 -8.84 -3.23
CA PHE A 186 -8.31 -9.13 -1.83
C PHE A 186 -9.32 -8.37 -0.99
N ALA A 187 -9.95 -9.06 -0.05
CA ALA A 187 -10.90 -8.49 0.87
C ALA A 187 -10.71 -9.16 2.24
N ASN A 188 -10.86 -8.35 3.29
CA ASN A 188 -10.90 -8.81 4.67
C ASN A 188 -12.26 -8.52 5.30
N GLU A 189 -12.60 -9.29 6.33
CA GLU A 189 -13.63 -8.89 7.28
C GLU A 189 -13.25 -7.61 8.03
N SER A 190 -14.26 -6.96 8.58
CA SER A 190 -14.06 -5.79 9.43
C SER A 190 -13.25 -6.12 10.68
N HIS A 191 -12.15 -5.40 10.90
CA HIS A 191 -11.29 -5.57 12.06
C HIS A 191 -10.50 -4.29 12.37
N THR A 192 -9.98 -4.23 13.59
CA THR A 192 -9.10 -3.16 14.07
C THR A 192 -7.76 -3.77 14.44
N ASN A 193 -6.69 -3.20 13.92
CA ASN A 193 -5.33 -3.58 14.30
C ASN A 193 -4.83 -2.69 15.43
N ARG A 194 -3.84 -3.17 16.17
CA ARG A 194 -3.19 -2.46 17.28
C ARG A 194 -1.77 -2.08 16.89
N ASP A 195 -1.64 -1.41 15.75
CA ASP A 195 -0.34 -1.06 15.20
C ASP A 195 0.23 0.17 15.91
N ALA A 196 1.56 0.26 15.95
CA ALA A 196 2.25 1.40 16.54
C ALA A 196 2.14 2.66 15.67
N SER A 197 2.02 2.48 14.35
CA SER A 197 1.83 3.58 13.41
C SER A 197 0.36 4.04 13.43
N PRO A 198 0.09 5.34 13.60
CA PRO A 198 -1.27 5.87 13.60
C PRO A 198 -1.90 5.89 12.21
N PHE A 199 -1.10 5.77 11.14
CA PHE A 199 -1.56 5.81 9.76
C PHE A 199 -0.95 4.69 8.91
N SER A 200 -1.68 4.36 7.85
CA SER A 200 -1.24 3.45 6.79
C SER A 200 -1.33 4.16 5.45
N PHE A 201 -0.31 4.00 4.61
CA PHE A 201 -0.38 4.47 3.23
C PHE A 201 -0.90 3.34 2.33
N VAL A 202 -1.93 3.64 1.54
CA VAL A 202 -2.58 2.65 0.68
C VAL A 202 -2.71 3.18 -0.74
N THR A 203 -2.36 2.35 -1.73
CA THR A 203 -2.56 2.63 -3.16
C THR A 203 -3.24 1.46 -3.84
N TRP A 204 -4.21 1.74 -4.72
CA TRP A 204 -4.87 0.74 -5.56
C TRP A 204 -4.52 0.95 -7.03
N LEU A 205 -3.93 -0.08 -7.65
CA LEU A 205 -3.60 -0.07 -9.07
C LEU A 205 -4.50 -1.06 -9.82
N PRO A 206 -5.38 -0.59 -10.73
CA PRO A 206 -6.12 -1.48 -11.61
C PRO A 206 -5.16 -2.09 -12.64
N ILE A 207 -5.03 -3.43 -12.64
CA ILE A 207 -4.10 -4.12 -13.53
C ILE A 207 -4.73 -5.31 -14.25
N ASN A 208 -4.19 -5.65 -15.41
CA ASN A 208 -4.40 -6.95 -16.03
C ASN A 208 -3.64 -8.00 -15.22
N LYS A 209 -4.33 -8.99 -14.67
CA LYS A 209 -3.70 -10.03 -13.83
C LYS A 209 -2.66 -10.87 -14.55
N LYS A 210 -2.80 -11.06 -15.86
CA LYS A 210 -1.90 -11.92 -16.63
C LYS A 210 -0.60 -11.20 -16.97
N THR A 211 -0.69 -9.93 -17.34
CA THR A 211 0.45 -9.16 -17.86
C THR A 211 1.02 -8.17 -16.85
N GLY A 212 0.20 -7.73 -15.90
CA GLY A 212 0.50 -6.65 -14.95
C GLY A 212 0.31 -5.25 -15.51
N ASP A 213 -0.19 -5.12 -16.74
CA ASP A 213 -0.38 -3.83 -17.38
C ASP A 213 -1.51 -3.04 -16.69
N LEU A 214 -1.30 -1.74 -16.51
CA LEU A 214 -2.30 -0.83 -15.97
C LEU A 214 -3.55 -0.82 -16.85
N ILE A 215 -4.73 -0.79 -16.23
CA ILE A 215 -6.00 -0.64 -16.93
C ILE A 215 -6.43 0.82 -16.85
N GLU A 216 -6.53 1.48 -18.01
CA GLU A 216 -6.84 2.92 -18.10
C GLU A 216 -8.34 3.21 -18.33
N GLY A 217 -9.11 2.22 -18.76
CA GLY A 217 -10.54 2.37 -19.08
C GLY A 217 -11.46 2.43 -17.85
N ASP A 218 -12.74 2.75 -18.08
CA ASP A 218 -13.74 2.84 -17.02
C ASP A 218 -13.82 1.55 -16.20
N LEU A 219 -13.46 1.67 -14.92
CA LEU A 219 -13.57 0.62 -13.92
C LEU A 219 -15.03 0.51 -13.47
N ASN A 220 -15.91 0.07 -14.36
CA ASN A 220 -17.24 -0.37 -13.98
C ASN A 220 -17.09 -1.70 -13.25
N TRP A 221 -17.12 -1.61 -11.92
CA TRP A 221 -17.10 -2.77 -11.03
C TRP A 221 -18.53 -3.29 -10.89
N SER A 222 -18.73 -4.56 -11.19
CA SER A 222 -19.74 -5.35 -10.49
C SER A 222 -18.98 -6.24 -9.52
N VAL A 223 -19.55 -6.47 -8.33
CA VAL A 223 -18.99 -7.34 -7.26
C VAL A 223 -18.65 -8.76 -7.77
N HIS A 224 -19.05 -9.11 -9.00
CA HIS A 224 -18.92 -10.43 -9.61
C HIS A 224 -17.97 -10.44 -10.83
N GLY A 225 -17.28 -9.33 -11.15
CA GLY A 225 -16.47 -9.18 -12.38
C GLY A 225 -14.96 -9.32 -12.17
N LYS A 226 -14.35 -10.24 -12.92
CA LYS A 226 -12.90 -10.54 -12.97
C LYS A 226 -12.04 -9.34 -13.40
N ARG A 227 -11.66 -8.45 -12.48
CA ARG A 227 -10.57 -7.47 -12.65
C ARG A 227 -9.84 -7.34 -11.33
N HIS A 228 -8.51 -7.27 -11.35
CA HIS A 228 -7.66 -7.45 -10.17
C HIS A 228 -6.92 -6.15 -9.84
N PHE A 229 -6.84 -5.83 -8.55
CA PHE A 229 -6.07 -4.70 -8.05
C PHE A 229 -4.77 -5.18 -7.42
N ILE A 230 -3.72 -4.38 -7.57
CA ILE A 230 -2.66 -4.36 -6.57
C ILE A 230 -3.10 -3.36 -5.50
N THR A 231 -3.41 -3.83 -4.30
CA THR A 231 -3.42 -2.94 -3.14
C THR A 231 -2.06 -2.98 -2.52
N ILE A 232 -1.36 -1.85 -2.55
CA ILE A 232 -0.10 -1.66 -1.85
C ILE A 232 -0.46 -1.09 -0.49
N LEU A 233 -0.13 -1.83 0.55
CA LEU A 233 -0.34 -1.44 1.92
C LEU A 233 1.03 -1.24 2.57
N HIS A 234 1.29 -0.01 2.97
CA HIS A 234 2.52 0.40 3.61
C HIS A 234 2.34 0.41 5.11
N PHE A 235 3.19 -0.35 5.80
CA PHE A 235 3.18 -0.45 7.24
C PHE A 235 4.57 -0.26 7.79
N PRO A 236 4.80 0.79 8.60
CA PRO A 236 6.01 0.86 9.42
C PRO A 236 6.06 -0.29 10.43
N LEU A 237 4.90 -0.85 10.80
CA LEU A 237 4.77 -1.99 11.68
C LEU A 237 3.34 -2.55 11.61
N LEU A 238 3.10 -3.45 10.65
CA LEU A 238 1.78 -4.03 10.34
C LEU A 238 0.65 -3.02 10.09
N ALA A 239 -0.23 -3.39 9.18
CA ALA A 239 -1.66 -3.19 9.32
C ALA A 239 -2.31 -4.07 8.26
N LEU A 240 -3.62 -4.05 8.30
CA LEU A 240 -4.44 -4.00 7.12
C LEU A 240 -5.50 -2.97 7.46
N CYS A 241 -5.39 -1.77 6.91
CA CYS A 241 -6.20 -0.65 7.39
C CYS A 241 -7.63 -0.79 6.89
N HIS A 242 -8.58 -0.76 7.83
CA HIS A 242 -9.95 -0.40 7.53
C HIS A 242 -10.01 1.08 7.18
N ILE A 243 -10.59 1.38 6.02
CA ILE A 243 -11.43 2.57 5.91
C ILE A 243 -12.74 2.16 6.56
N LEU A 244 -12.88 2.43 7.86
CA LEU A 244 -14.20 2.43 8.48
C LEU A 244 -15.00 3.57 7.83
N ALA A 245 -16.05 3.19 7.12
CA ALA A 245 -17.26 4.01 7.06
C ALA A 245 -18.09 3.67 8.30
#